data_AF-A0A183TS19-F1
#
_entry.id   AF-A0A183TS19-F1
#
_cell.length_a   1.000
_cell.length_b   1.000
_cell.length_c   1.000
_cell.angle_alpha   90.00
_cell.angle_beta   90.00
_cell.angle_gamma   90.00
#
_symmetry.space_group_name_H-M   'P 1'
#
loop_
_entity.id
_entity.type
_entity.pdbx_description
1 polymer ?
#
loop_
_entity_poly.entity_id
_entity_poly.type
_entity_poly.pdbx_seq_one_letter_code
_entity_poly.pdbx_strand_id
1 'polypeptide(L)' 'MKVYLEGVDEGARPAAILGLLDNEVYTVARAANLTASLTPATIFERLQREFGWSSMLWVARAALKSRQQHADESFMDFQ' A
#
# COMPACT_ATOMS: atom_id res chain seq x y z
N MET A 1 -11.88 0.38 10.37
CA MET A 1 -12.42 0.45 8.99
C MET A 1 -13.91 0.78 8.96
N LYS A 2 -14.75 0.08 9.73
CA LYS A 2 -16.21 0.31 9.75
C LYS A 2 -16.59 1.77 10.02
N VAL A 3 -15.86 2.44 10.92
CA VAL A 3 -16.08 3.85 11.31
C VAL A 3 -15.77 4.88 10.21
N TYR A 4 -14.86 4.59 9.26
CA TYR A 4 -14.45 5.56 8.23
C TYR A 4 -15.37 5.59 7.01
N LEU A 5 -16.21 4.55 6.84
CA LEU A 5 -17.19 4.46 5.77
C LEU A 5 -18.62 4.57 6.31
N GLU A 6 -18.77 4.80 7.62
CA GLU A 6 -20.04 4.99 8.30
C GLU A 6 -20.63 6.34 7.87
N GLY A 7 -21.57 6.32 6.94
CA GLY A 7 -22.14 7.51 6.30
C GLY A 7 -21.76 7.70 4.82
N VAL A 8 -20.84 6.90 4.29
CA VAL A 8 -20.57 6.86 2.85
C VAL A 8 -21.57 5.92 2.18
N ASP A 9 -22.23 6.41 1.13
CA ASP A 9 -23.11 5.61 0.27
C ASP A 9 -22.40 4.35 -0.21
N GLU A 10 -23.09 3.21 -0.17
CA GLU A 10 -22.49 1.91 -0.49
C GLU A 10 -21.87 1.88 -1.90
N GLY A 11 -22.49 2.55 -2.87
CA GLY A 11 -21.99 2.67 -4.23
C GLY A 11 -20.76 3.58 -4.36
N ALA A 12 -20.58 4.53 -3.43
CA ALA A 12 -19.42 5.43 -3.38
C ALA A 12 -18.25 4.87 -2.55
N ARG A 13 -18.47 3.85 -1.72
CA ARG A 13 -17.43 3.27 -0.85
C ARG A 13 -16.17 2.79 -1.56
N PRO A 14 -16.23 2.14 -2.74
CA PRO A 14 -15.03 1.77 -3.49
C PRO A 14 -14.14 2.98 -3.82
N ALA A 15 -14.75 4.07 -4.29
CA ALA A 15 -14.03 5.30 -4.61
C ALA A 15 -13.49 5.98 -3.34
N ALA A 16 -14.26 5.99 -2.25
CA ALA A 16 -13.83 6.53 -0.98
C ALA A 16 -12.62 5.77 -0.40
N ILE A 17 -12.62 4.44 -0.48
CA ILE A 17 -11.48 3.60 -0.04
C ILE A 17 -10.22 3.94 -0.84
N LEU A 18 -10.33 4.03 -2.17
CA LEU A 18 -9.19 4.39 -3.02
C LEU A 18 -8.69 5.82 -2.75
N GLY A 19 -9.59 6.74 -2.42
CA GLY A 19 -9.25 8.13 -2.07
C GLY A 19 -8.58 8.29 -0.70
N LEU A 20 -8.67 7.28 0.18
CA LEU A 20 -7.97 7.26 1.47
C LEU A 20 -6.54 6.68 1.36
N LEU A 21 -6.14 6.17 0.19
CA LEU A 21 -4.80 5.62 0.01
C LEU A 21 -3.78 6.74 -0.20
N ASP A 22 -2.61 6.60 0.43
CA ASP A 22 -1.46 7.45 0.12
C ASP A 22 -1.05 7.28 -1.36
N ASN A 23 -0.44 8.31 -1.95
CA ASN A 23 -0.15 8.36 -3.39
C ASN A 23 0.70 7.17 -3.89
N GLU A 24 1.66 6.71 -3.08
CA GLU A 24 2.48 5.53 -3.42
C GLU A 24 1.62 4.24 -3.43
N VAL A 25 0.77 4.06 -2.43
CA VAL A 25 -0.14 2.91 -2.31
C VAL A 25 -1.19 2.94 -3.42
N TYR A 26 -1.74 4.11 -3.71
CA TYR A 26 -2.68 4.34 -4.80
C TYR A 26 -2.05 4.00 -6.17
N THR A 27 -0.80 4.39 -6.40
CA THR A 27 -0.09 4.09 -7.66
C THR A 27 0.04 2.59 -7.87
N VAL A 28 0.42 1.85 -6.84
CA VAL A 28 0.51 0.38 -6.88
C VAL A 28 -0.87 -0.26 -7.04
N ALA A 29 -1.87 0.23 -6.32
CA ALA A 29 -3.25 -0.23 -6.46
C ALA A 29 -3.74 -0.06 -7.91
N ARG A 30 -3.47 1.10 -8.53
CA ARG A 30 -3.81 1.37 -9.92
C ARG A 30 -3.09 0.43 -10.89
N ALA A 31 -1.81 0.15 -10.65
CA ALA A 31 -1.03 -0.82 -11.44
C ALA A 31 -1.59 -2.25 -11.32
N ALA A 32 -2.17 -2.60 -10.16
CA ALA A 32 -2.86 -3.86 -9.92
C ALA A 32 -4.33 -3.88 -10.37
N ASN A 33 -4.77 -2.89 -11.15
CA ASN A 33 -6.15 -2.75 -11.64
C ASN A 33 -7.22 -2.71 -10.54
N LEU A 34 -6.86 -2.16 -9.36
CA LEU A 34 -7.83 -1.84 -8.32
C LEU A 34 -8.55 -0.55 -8.69
N THR A 35 -9.84 -0.67 -9.00
CA THR A 35 -10.69 0.44 -9.43
C THR A 35 -11.99 0.46 -8.66
N ALA A 36 -12.70 1.61 -8.70
CA ALA A 36 -13.95 1.81 -7.97
C ALA A 36 -15.12 0.96 -8.48
N SER A 37 -14.96 0.21 -9.57
CA SER A 37 -15.98 -0.76 -10.03
C SER A 37 -15.98 -2.05 -9.23
N LEU A 38 -14.93 -2.30 -8.43
CA LEU A 38 -14.84 -3.47 -7.57
C LEU A 38 -15.62 -3.26 -6.27
N THR A 39 -16.05 -4.37 -5.65
CA THR A 39 -16.66 -4.29 -4.33
C THR A 39 -15.64 -3.83 -3.28
N PRO A 40 -16.07 -3.12 -2.23
CA PRO A 40 -15.19 -2.72 -1.13
C PRO A 40 -14.39 -3.89 -0.54
N ALA A 41 -15.03 -5.05 -0.37
CA ALA A 41 -14.40 -6.26 0.16
C ALA A 41 -13.29 -6.78 -0.77
N THR A 42 -13.54 -6.84 -2.08
CA THR A 42 -12.54 -7.27 -3.07
C THR A 42 -11.35 -6.31 -3.13
N ILE A 43 -11.59 -5.00 -3.00
CA ILE A 43 -10.52 -4.01 -2.92
C ILE A 43 -9.64 -4.29 -1.70
N PHE A 44 -10.25 -4.52 -0.53
CA PHE A 44 -9.50 -4.83 0.69
C PHE A 44 -8.71 -6.12 0.62
N GLU A 45 -9.33 -7.20 0.13
CA GLU A 45 -8.67 -8.49 0.00
C GLU A 45 -7.45 -8.40 -0.93
N ARG A 46 -7.59 -7.72 -2.06
CA ARG A 46 -6.47 -7.52 -3.00
C ARG A 46 -5.41 -6.60 -2.44
N LEU A 47 -5.78 -5.51 -1.77
CA LEU A 47 -4.80 -4.69 -1.05
C LEU A 47 -4.07 -5.54 0.00
N GLN A 48 -4.76 -6.40 0.76
CA GLN A 48 -4.11 -7.31 1.70
C GLN A 48 -3.24 -8.36 0.99
N ARG A 49 -3.56 -8.78 -0.23
CA ARG A 49 -2.70 -9.68 -0.99
C ARG A 49 -1.45 -8.99 -1.50
N GLU A 50 -1.58 -7.80 -2.07
CA GLU A 50 -0.47 -7.01 -2.62
C GLU A 50 0.45 -6.48 -1.50
N PHE A 51 -0.13 -6.09 -0.36
CA PHE A 51 0.59 -5.43 0.74
C PHE A 51 0.73 -6.30 2.01
N GLY A 52 -0.22 -7.18 2.30
CA GLY A 52 -0.29 -7.95 3.56
C GLY A 52 0.59 -9.20 3.61
N TRP A 53 1.00 -9.78 2.48
CA TRP A 53 2.14 -10.72 2.43
C TRP A 53 3.50 -10.00 2.44
N SER A 54 3.46 -8.69 2.25
CA SER A 54 4.61 -7.84 1.96
C SER A 54 5.00 -6.94 3.14
N SER A 55 4.40 -7.06 4.33
CA SER A 55 4.91 -6.32 5.51
C SER A 55 6.42 -6.51 5.69
N MET A 56 6.95 -7.70 5.38
CA MET A 56 8.38 -7.98 5.38
C MET A 56 9.12 -7.34 4.19
N LEU A 57 8.52 -7.32 2.99
CA LEU A 57 9.14 -6.78 1.77
C LEU A 57 9.09 -5.24 1.69
N TRP A 58 8.05 -4.60 2.21
CA TRP A 58 7.91 -3.14 2.30
C TRP A 58 8.73 -2.57 3.46
N VAL A 59 8.78 -3.23 4.62
CA VAL A 59 9.73 -2.86 5.69
C VAL A 59 11.17 -3.05 5.18
N ALA A 60 11.47 -4.15 4.47
CA ALA A 60 12.77 -4.33 3.85
C ALA A 60 13.05 -3.28 2.76
N ARG A 61 12.07 -2.89 1.94
CA ARG A 61 12.23 -1.82 0.93
C ARG A 61 12.43 -0.45 1.56
N ALA A 62 11.67 -0.13 2.60
CA ALA A 62 11.82 1.12 3.34
C ALA A 62 13.18 1.17 4.04
N ALA A 63 13.61 0.07 4.66
CA ALA A 63 14.94 -0.07 5.26
C ALA A 63 16.07 0.00 4.23
N LEU A 64 15.88 -0.58 3.03
CA LEU A 64 16.84 -0.48 1.93
C LEU A 64 16.92 0.94 1.36
N LYS A 65 15.79 1.65 1.29
CA LYS A 65 15.72 3.04 0.79
C LYS A 65 16.22 4.05 1.84
N SER A 66 16.15 3.71 3.13
CA SER A 66 16.69 4.54 4.23
C SER A 66 18.14 4.21 4.60
N ARG A 67 18.66 3.04 4.21
CA ARG A 67 20.10 2.76 4.24
C ARG A 67 20.78 3.54 3.13
N GLN A 68 21.31 4.71 3.50
CA GLN A 68 22.33 5.39 2.73
C GLN A 68 23.68 4.88 3.23
N GLN A 69 24.57 4.43 2.33
CA GLN A 69 25.90 3.98 2.72
C GLN A 69 26.61 5.11 3.47
N HIS A 70 26.91 4.88 4.75
CA HIS A 70 27.56 5.88 5.57
C HIS A 70 29.02 6.03 5.12
N ALA A 71 29.59 7.23 5.25
CA ALA A 71 30.92 7.55 4.71
C ALA A 71 32.08 6.71 5.29
N ASP A 72 31.84 6.02 6.41
CA ASP A 72 32.79 5.09 7.07
C ASP A 72 32.50 3.60 6.77
N GLU A 73 31.48 3.29 5.96
CA GLU A 73 31.04 1.92 5.70
C GLU A 73 31.64 1.38 4.39
N SER A 74 32.51 0.37 4.50
CA SER A 74 33.15 -0.31 3.37
C SER A 74 32.12 -0.97 2.46
N PHE A 75 32.38 -0.99 1.15
CA PHE A 75 31.53 -1.69 0.17
C PHE A 75 31.35 -3.18 0.48
N MET A 76 32.30 -3.82 1.18
CA MET A 76 32.19 -5.22 1.61
C MET A 76 31.21 -5.43 2.78
N ASP A 77 30.91 -4.37 3.55
CA ASP A 77 30.05 -4.43 4.74
C ASP A 77 28.62 -3.91 4.47
N PHE A 78 28.40 -3.31 3.30
CA PHE A 78 27.09 -2.81 2.87
C PHE A 78 26.28 -3.93 2.20
N GLN A 79 25.18 -4.34 2.83
CA GLN A 79 24.26 -5.39 2.36
C GLN A 79 22.83 -4.87 2.18
#